data_AF-A0A223ARR2-F1
#
_entry.id   AF-A0A223ARR2-F1
#
_cell.length_a   1.000
_cell.length_b   1.000
_cell.length_c   1.000
_cell.angle_alpha   90.00
_cell.angle_beta   90.00
_cell.angle_gamma   90.00
#
_symmetry.space_group_name_H-M   'P 1'
#
loop_
_entity.id
_entity.type
_entity.pdbx_description
1 polymer ?
#
loop_
_entity_poly.entity_id
_entity_poly.type
_entity_poly.pdbx_seq_one_letter_code
_entity_poly.pdbx_strand_id
1 'polypeptide(L)'
;MEIRRGKNIACTIAWGVLLLLVRMVMNRSSFFNIPFKLQLVIAIFFMIYGFTLAFWEIKNNRSLFWGAGNSVFNIGMINSSLIVGVSVFFFASNAIYGLCAFGIEITLYVFISIFDWE
;
A
#
# COMPACT_ATOMS: atom_id res chain seq x y z
N MET A 1 -13.08 -17.65 5.01
CA MET A 1 -12.69 -16.24 5.24
C MET A 1 -11.17 -16.08 5.23
N GLU A 2 -10.41 -17.01 5.83
CA GLU A 2 -8.94 -16.99 5.90
C GLU A 2 -8.21 -17.03 4.55
N ILE A 3 -8.64 -17.84 3.58
CA ILE A 3 -8.02 -17.91 2.24
C ILE A 3 -8.01 -16.54 1.55
N ARG A 4 -9.06 -15.73 1.77
CA ARG A 4 -9.18 -14.38 1.21
C ARG A 4 -8.21 -13.42 1.90
N ARG A 5 -8.11 -13.46 3.24
CA ARG A 5 -7.15 -12.67 4.02
C ARG A 5 -5.70 -12.96 3.60
N GLY A 6 -5.37 -14.24 3.40
CA GLY A 6 -4.07 -14.66 2.88
C GLY A 6 -3.76 -14.10 1.49
N LYS A 7 -4.73 -14.16 0.56
CA LYS A 7 -4.59 -13.55 -0.78
C LYS A 7 -4.36 -12.03 -0.71
N ASN A 8 -5.04 -11.36 0.22
CA ASN A 8 -4.92 -9.92 0.41
C ASN A 8 -3.53 -9.52 0.92
N ILE A 9 -3.01 -10.25 1.92
CA ILE A 9 -1.66 -10.05 2.43
C ILE A 9 -0.63 -10.28 1.33
N ALA A 10 -0.73 -11.39 0.59
CA ALA A 10 0.18 -11.70 -0.51
C ALA A 10 0.16 -10.63 -1.61
N CYS A 11 -1.02 -10.09 -1.95
CA CYS A 11 -1.15 -9.02 -2.93
C CYS A 11 -0.50 -7.71 -2.44
N THR A 12 -0.67 -7.38 -1.15
CA THR A 12 -0.02 -6.20 -0.55
C THR A 12 1.49 -6.33 -0.54
N ILE A 13 2.02 -7.51 -0.22
CA ILE A 13 3.45 -7.81 -0.32
C ILE A 13 3.94 -7.62 -1.76
N ALA A 14 3.22 -8.18 -2.75
CA ALA A 14 3.59 -8.05 -4.16
C ALA A 14 3.65 -6.59 -4.63
N TRP A 15 2.64 -5.78 -4.30
CA TRP A 15 2.63 -4.35 -4.63
C TRP A 15 3.72 -3.58 -3.88
N GLY A 16 3.93 -3.85 -2.59
CA GLY A 16 4.98 -3.25 -1.79
C GLY A 16 6.38 -3.53 -2.36
N VAL A 17 6.67 -4.79 -2.72
CA VAL A 17 7.95 -5.18 -3.34
C VAL A 17 8.11 -4.52 -4.71
N LEU A 18 7.08 -4.59 -5.57
CA LEU A 18 7.13 -4.00 -6.90
C LEU A 18 7.44 -2.50 -6.84
N LEU A 19 6.68 -1.76 -6.03
CA LEU A 19 6.81 -0.31 -5.93
C LEU A 19 8.08 0.12 -5.20
N LEU A 20 8.54 -0.65 -4.21
CA LEU A 20 9.87 -0.48 -3.62
C LEU A 20 10.96 -0.62 -4.68
N LEU A 21 10.95 -1.68 -5.48
CA LEU A 21 11.95 -1.92 -6.54
C LEU A 21 11.93 -0.83 -7.60
N VAL A 22 10.73 -0.46 -8.09
CA VAL A 22 10.57 0.65 -9.04
C VAL A 22 11.21 1.91 -8.45
N ARG A 23 10.96 2.21 -7.17
CA ARG A 23 11.56 3.39 -6.56
C ARG A 23 13.08 3.32 -6.47
N MET A 24 13.63 2.17 -6.09
CA MET A 24 15.08 1.97 -5.99
C MET A 24 15.78 2.19 -7.34
N VAL A 25 15.17 1.72 -8.42
CA VAL A 25 15.67 1.96 -9.79
C VAL A 25 15.58 3.44 -10.12
N MET A 26 14.44 4.08 -9.82
CA MET A 26 14.25 5.51 -10.08
C MET A 26 15.23 6.38 -9.29
N ASN A 27 15.61 6.03 -8.06
CA ASN A 27 16.58 6.84 -7.29
C ASN A 27 17.99 6.87 -7.91
N ARG A 28 18.33 5.89 -8.76
CA ARG A 28 19.62 5.88 -9.51
C ARG A 28 19.60 6.80 -10.71
N SER A 29 18.41 7.13 -11.18
CA SER A 29 18.19 7.94 -12.37
C SER A 29 17.67 9.31 -11.94
N SER A 30 18.19 10.41 -12.48
CA SER A 30 17.75 11.77 -12.09
C SER A 30 16.27 12.09 -12.42
N PHE A 31 15.47 11.09 -12.81
CA PHE A 31 14.06 11.18 -13.17
C PHE A 31 13.13 11.57 -12.03
N PHE A 32 13.49 11.33 -10.76
CA PHE A 32 12.62 11.61 -9.63
C PHE A 32 13.18 12.68 -8.69
N ASN A 33 12.79 13.94 -8.92
CA ASN A 33 13.30 15.10 -8.19
C ASN A 33 12.22 15.78 -7.33
N ILE A 34 11.53 15.00 -6.49
CA ILE A 34 10.57 15.55 -5.51
C ILE A 34 11.34 15.86 -4.22
N PRO A 35 11.15 17.03 -3.57
CA PRO A 35 11.78 17.32 -2.29
C PRO A 35 11.41 16.29 -1.22
N PHE A 36 12.38 15.88 -0.39
CA PHE A 36 12.18 14.85 0.65
C PHE A 36 10.97 15.15 1.56
N LYS A 37 10.80 16.40 1.99
CA LYS A 37 9.65 16.83 2.83
C LYS A 37 8.32 16.54 2.15
N LEU A 38 8.20 16.82 0.85
CA LEU A 38 6.98 16.60 0.09
C LEU A 38 6.74 15.09 -0.11
N GLN A 39 7.78 14.31 -0.36
CA GLN A 39 7.67 12.85 -0.44
C GLN A 39 7.12 12.27 0.87
N LEU A 40 7.62 12.73 2.02
CA LEU A 40 7.17 12.25 3.33
C LEU A 40 5.70 12.59 3.60
N VAL A 41 5.26 13.80 3.24
CA VAL A 41 3.84 14.20 3.35
C VAL A 41 2.95 13.31 2.48
N ILE A 42 3.36 13.08 1.23
CA ILE A 42 2.62 12.23 0.29
C ILE A 42 2.59 10.77 0.79
N ALA A 43 3.72 10.27 1.30
CA ALA A 43 3.81 8.92 1.85
C ALA A 43 2.83 8.73 3.02
N ILE A 44 2.85 9.63 4.01
CA ILE A 44 1.93 9.57 5.15
C ILE A 44 0.47 9.65 4.71
N PHE A 45 0.15 10.51 3.75
CA PHE A 45 -1.21 10.61 3.20
C PHE A 45 -1.68 9.27 2.64
N PHE A 46 -0.87 8.64 1.77
CA PHE A 46 -1.21 7.34 1.19
C PHE A 46 -1.19 6.21 2.21
N MET A 47 -0.32 6.26 3.21
CA MET A 47 -0.28 5.30 4.31
C MET A 47 -1.63 5.30 5.06
N ILE A 48 -2.05 6.47 5.54
CA ILE A 48 -3.30 6.63 6.30
C ILE A 48 -4.50 6.23 5.43
N TYR A 49 -4.53 6.70 4.19
CA TYR A 49 -5.63 6.40 3.27
C TYR A 49 -5.70 4.90 2.94
N GLY A 50 -4.56 4.27 2.66
CA GLY A 50 -4.44 2.85 2.36
C GLY A 50 -4.89 1.97 3.52
N PHE A 51 -4.46 2.27 4.75
CA PHE A 51 -4.90 1.51 5.92
C PHE A 51 -6.36 1.74 6.27
N THR A 52 -6.87 2.96 6.12
CA THR A 52 -8.29 3.25 6.33
C THR A 52 -9.15 2.44 5.35
N LEU A 53 -8.73 2.35 4.09
CA LEU A 53 -9.39 1.51 3.09
C LEU A 53 -9.26 0.02 3.41
N ALA A 54 -8.07 -0.45 3.79
CA ALA A 54 -7.88 -1.86 4.16
C ALA A 54 -8.80 -2.26 5.32
N PHE A 55 -8.88 -1.42 6.35
CA PHE A 55 -9.77 -1.60 7.48
C PHE A 55 -11.24 -1.66 7.04
N TRP A 56 -11.68 -0.70 6.22
CA TRP A 56 -13.03 -0.67 5.70
C TRP A 56 -13.37 -1.89 4.84
N GLU A 57 -12.43 -2.34 4.00
CA GLU A 57 -12.59 -3.53 3.16
C GLU A 57 -12.71 -4.80 4.00
N ILE A 58 -11.89 -4.95 5.03
CA ILE A 58 -11.89 -6.11 5.93
C ILE A 58 -13.15 -6.12 6.78
N LYS A 59 -13.51 -4.99 7.41
CA LYS A 59 -14.71 -4.86 8.25
C LYS A 59 -15.99 -5.17 7.48
N ASN A 60 -16.07 -4.74 6.21
CA ASN A 60 -17.25 -4.98 5.36
C ASN A 60 -17.15 -6.23 4.49
N ASN A 61 -16.13 -7.08 4.69
CA ASN A 61 -15.89 -8.30 3.91
C ASN A 61 -15.91 -8.03 2.38
N ARG A 62 -15.36 -6.88 1.95
CA ARG A 62 -15.26 -6.44 0.55
C ARG A 62 -13.97 -6.93 -0.10
N SER A 63 -14.00 -7.11 -1.42
CA SER A 63 -12.85 -7.65 -2.17
C SER A 63 -11.86 -6.53 -2.39
N LEU A 64 -10.56 -6.80 -2.22
CA LEU A 64 -9.53 -5.82 -2.56
C LEU A 64 -9.67 -5.35 -4.00
N PHE A 65 -9.92 -6.26 -4.93
CA PHE A 65 -10.06 -5.88 -6.33
C PHE A 65 -11.47 -5.38 -6.61
N TRP A 66 -11.58 -4.07 -6.72
CA TRP A 66 -12.74 -3.40 -7.28
C TRP A 66 -12.46 -3.16 -8.77
N GLY A 67 -13.16 -3.89 -9.64
CA GLY A 67 -13.27 -3.46 -11.05
C GLY A 67 -13.93 -2.09 -11.10
N ALA A 68 -13.68 -1.31 -12.16
CA ALA A 68 -14.24 0.05 -12.30
C ALA A 68 -15.75 0.09 -11.99
N GLY A 69 -16.52 -0.87 -12.51
CA GLY A 69 -17.98 -0.97 -12.26
C GLY A 69 -18.41 -1.41 -10.85
N ASN A 70 -17.50 -1.92 -10.02
CA ASN A 70 -17.81 -2.32 -8.64
C ASN A 70 -17.32 -1.29 -7.61
N SER A 71 -16.30 -0.48 -7.96
CA SER A 71 -15.71 0.53 -7.09
C SER A 71 -16.70 1.64 -6.76
N VAL A 72 -16.79 2.03 -5.47
CA VAL A 72 -17.61 3.18 -5.02
C VAL A 72 -17.20 4.48 -5.72
N PHE A 73 -15.95 4.57 -6.18
CA PHE A 73 -15.42 5.73 -6.87
C PHE A 73 -15.45 5.61 -8.39
N ASN A 74 -15.88 4.47 -8.95
CA ASN A 74 -15.82 4.16 -10.39
C ASN A 74 -14.41 4.28 -11.01
N ILE A 75 -13.37 4.29 -10.16
CA ILE A 75 -11.97 4.35 -10.56
C ILE A 75 -11.48 2.91 -10.75
N GLY A 76 -10.91 2.61 -11.92
CA GLY A 76 -10.36 1.29 -12.22
C GLY A 76 -9.24 0.89 -11.27
N MET A 77 -9.35 -0.30 -10.70
CA MET A 77 -8.30 -1.05 -9.99
C MET A 77 -7.42 -0.25 -9.01
N ILE A 78 -8.00 0.63 -8.20
CA ILE A 78 -7.33 1.17 -7.00
C ILE A 78 -7.81 0.38 -5.79
N ASN A 79 -6.93 -0.42 -5.20
CA ASN A 79 -7.20 -1.18 -3.98
C ASN A 79 -6.28 -0.75 -2.84
N SER A 80 -6.65 -1.09 -1.60
CA SER A 80 -5.86 -0.70 -0.42
C SER A 80 -4.41 -1.20 -0.51
N SER A 81 -4.18 -2.41 -1.02
CA SER A 81 -2.85 -2.98 -1.25
C SER A 81 -1.96 -2.13 -2.16
N LEU A 82 -2.50 -1.62 -3.26
CA LEU A 82 -1.79 -0.74 -4.18
C LEU A 82 -1.46 0.58 -3.49
N ILE A 83 -2.42 1.16 -2.76
CA ILE A 83 -2.24 2.45 -2.08
C ILE A 83 -1.16 2.34 -0.98
N VAL A 84 -1.16 1.25 -0.22
CA VAL A 84 -0.09 0.92 0.75
C VAL A 84 1.25 0.79 0.01
N GLY A 85 1.30 0.08 -1.11
CA GLY A 85 2.52 0.03 -1.93
C GLY A 85 2.99 1.41 -2.44
N VAL A 86 2.06 2.31 -2.77
CA VAL A 86 2.37 3.70 -3.18
C VAL A 86 2.96 4.48 -2.00
N SER A 87 2.48 4.28 -0.78
CA SER A 87 3.10 4.85 0.42
C SER A 87 4.57 4.42 0.55
N VAL A 88 4.84 3.11 0.45
CA VAL A 88 6.20 2.55 0.47
C VAL A 88 7.09 3.18 -0.61
N PHE A 89 6.56 3.39 -1.82
CA PHE A 89 7.28 4.07 -2.91
C PHE A 89 7.76 5.47 -2.53
N PHE A 90 6.93 6.26 -1.85
CA PHE A 90 7.29 7.62 -1.45
C PHE A 90 8.22 7.65 -0.24
N PHE A 91 8.11 6.69 0.69
CA PHE A 91 9.08 6.54 1.78
C PHE A 91 10.47 6.10 1.30
N ALA A 92 10.53 5.34 0.20
CA ALA A 92 11.75 4.81 -0.39
C ALA A 92 12.63 5.87 -1.10
N SER A 93 12.77 7.06 -0.51
CA SER A 93 13.75 8.07 -0.91
C SER A 93 15.20 7.58 -0.82
N ASN A 94 15.47 6.61 0.05
CA ASN A 94 16.67 5.78 0.05
C ASN A 94 16.31 4.32 0.39
N ALA A 95 17.30 3.43 0.29
CA ALA A 95 17.05 2.02 0.45
C ALA A 95 16.60 1.62 1.85
N ILE A 96 17.19 2.24 2.87
CA ILE A 96 16.92 1.95 4.28
C ILE A 96 15.50 2.37 4.63
N TYR A 97 15.11 3.60 4.29
CA TYR A 97 13.77 4.12 4.57
C TYR A 97 12.69 3.33 3.83
N GLY A 98 12.96 2.93 2.59
CA GLY A 98 12.04 2.08 1.82
C GLY A 98 11.82 0.71 2.46
N LEU A 99 12.91 0.04 2.89
CA LEU A 99 12.82 -1.26 3.55
C LEU A 99 12.14 -1.17 4.93
N CYS A 100 12.43 -0.12 5.71
CA CYS A 100 11.76 0.12 6.98
C CYS A 100 10.26 0.36 6.79
N ALA A 101 9.87 1.24 5.86
CA ALA A 101 8.47 1.50 5.56
C ALA A 101 7.75 0.24 5.07
N PHE A 102 8.37 -0.51 4.15
CA PHE A 102 7.83 -1.80 3.70
C PHE A 102 7.58 -2.75 4.87
N GLY A 103 8.56 -2.96 5.76
CA GLY A 103 8.40 -3.85 6.92
C GLY A 103 7.29 -3.42 7.86
N ILE A 104 7.23 -2.12 8.20
CA ILE A 104 6.21 -1.56 9.09
C ILE A 104 4.82 -1.70 8.45
N GLU A 105 4.68 -1.29 7.19
CA GLU A 105 3.37 -1.25 6.54
C GLU A 105 2.81 -2.66 6.28
N ILE A 106 3.65 -3.63 5.89
CA ILE A 106 3.22 -5.03 5.75
C ILE A 106 2.82 -5.60 7.10
N THR A 107 3.58 -5.33 8.17
CA THR A 107 3.25 -5.81 9.52
C THR A 107 1.91 -5.27 9.99
N LEU A 108 1.66 -3.97 9.79
CA LEU A 108 0.38 -3.33 10.11
C LEU A 108 -0.76 -3.92 9.26
N TYR A 109 -0.54 -4.14 7.96
CA TYR A 109 -1.57 -4.73 7.10
C TYR A 109 -1.94 -6.15 7.53
N VAL A 110 -0.94 -6.96 7.88
CA VAL A 110 -1.14 -8.32 8.41
C VAL A 110 -1.92 -8.26 9.71
N PHE A 111 -1.57 -7.34 10.62
CA PHE A 111 -2.31 -7.13 11.87
C PHE A 111 -3.77 -6.80 11.59
N ILE A 112 -4.05 -5.80 10.73
CA ILE A 112 -5.43 -5.45 10.37
C ILE A 112 -6.16 -6.64 9.73
N SER A 113 -5.47 -7.47 8.95
CA SER A 113 -6.05 -8.62 8.27
C SER A 113 -6.38 -9.81 9.17
N ILE A 114 -5.61 -10.03 10.24
CA ILE A 114 -5.78 -11.18 11.13
C ILE A 114 -6.85 -10.91 12.18
N PHE A 115 -6.93 -9.68 12.69
CA PHE A 115 -7.90 -9.35 13.73
C PHE A 115 -9.32 -9.32 13.17
N ASP A 116 -10.25 -9.90 13.93
CA ASP A 116 -11.68 -9.73 13.70
C ASP A 116 -12.12 -8.41 14.32
N TRP A 117 -12.44 -7.46 13.45
CA TRP A 117 -12.89 -6.13 13.83
C TRP A 117 -14.43 -6.14 13.87
N GLU A 118 -15.00 -6.41 15.05
CA GLU A 118 -16.44 -6.28 15.31
C GLU A 118 -16.95 -4.83 15.11
#